data_AF-A0A0R1WQV9-F1
#
_entry.id   AF-A0A0R1WQV9-F1
#
_cell.length_a   1.000
_cell.length_b   1.000
_cell.length_c   1.000
_cell.angle_alpha   90.00
_cell.angle_beta   90.00
_cell.angle_gamma   90.00
#
_symmetry.space_group_name_H-M   'P 1'
#
loop_
_entity.id
_entity.type
_entity.pdbx_description
1 polymer ?
#
loop_
_entity_poly.entity_id
_entity_poly.type
_entity_poly.pdbx_seq_one_letter_code
_entity_poly.pdbx_strand_id
1 'polypeptide(L)' 'MEHTVKDVLKILNEHGFYEIRIVGDHHRLTNGKGKFVTVAYSELKDNIPLGTYNLILKQADLK' A
#
# COMPACT_ATOMS: atom_id res chain seq x y z
N MET A 1 -11.69 9.11 9.34
CA MET A 1 -11.06 9.40 8.06
C MET A 1 -11.02 8.09 7.29
N GLU A 2 -11.58 8.09 6.09
CA GLU A 2 -11.44 6.97 5.16
C GLU A 2 -10.16 7.20 4.36
N HIS A 3 -9.33 6.17 4.22
CA HIS A 3 -8.13 6.21 3.39
C HIS A 3 -8.44 5.48 2.11
N THR A 4 -8.42 6.15 0.96
CA THR A 4 -8.59 5.43 -0.30
C THR A 4 -7.29 4.73 -0.69
N VAL A 5 -7.40 3.71 -1.54
CA VAL A 5 -6.23 3.06 -2.14
C VAL A 5 -5.33 4.08 -2.83
N LYS A 6 -5.91 5.03 -3.58
CA LYS A 6 -5.16 6.10 -4.25
C LYS A 6 -4.28 6.86 -3.27
N ASP A 7 -4.82 7.21 -2.10
CA ASP A 7 -4.07 7.94 -1.07
C ASP A 7 -2.92 7.10 -0.51
N VAL A 8 -3.19 5.81 -0.23
CA VAL A 8 -2.17 4.88 0.26
C VAL A 8 -1.04 4.68 -0.74
N LEU A 9 -1.38 4.45 -2.02
CA LEU A 9 -0.39 4.27 -3.07
C LEU A 9 0.44 5.53 -3.30
N LYS A 10 -0.17 6.73 -3.18
CA LYS A 10 0.55 8.00 -3.27
C LYS A 10 1.61 8.10 -2.17
N ILE A 11 1.24 7.84 -0.92
CA ILE A 11 2.18 7.85 0.22
C ILE A 11 3.31 6.84 -0.01
N LEU A 12 2.98 5.61 -0.42
CA LEU A 12 3.99 4.58 -0.70
C LEU A 12 4.94 5.01 -1.83
N ASN A 13 4.41 5.58 -2.91
CA ASN A 13 5.21 6.07 -4.03
C ASN A 13 6.16 7.21 -3.61
N GLU A 14 5.69 8.16 -2.81
CA GLU A 14 6.52 9.24 -2.23
C GLU A 14 7.70 8.71 -1.39
N HIS A 15 7.56 7.50 -0.83
CA HIS A 15 8.61 6.80 -0.07
C HIS A 15 9.40 5.78 -0.91
N GLY A 16 9.27 5.85 -2.24
CA GLY A 16 10.04 5.05 -3.19
C GLY A 16 9.53 3.62 -3.36
N PHE A 17 8.32 3.29 -2.90
CA PHE A 17 7.71 2.00 -3.21
C PHE A 17 7.19 1.97 -4.64
N TYR A 18 7.44 0.85 -5.32
CA TYR A 18 6.91 0.53 -6.64
C TYR A 18 6.36 -0.90 -6.66
N GLU A 19 5.41 -1.14 -7.55
CA GLU A 19 4.75 -2.44 -7.68
C GLU A 19 5.66 -3.46 -8.39
N ILE A 20 5.69 -4.69 -7.86
CA ILE A 20 6.50 -5.79 -8.39
C ILE A 20 5.69 -7.01 -8.79
N ARG A 21 4.46 -7.15 -8.27
CA ARG A 21 3.60 -8.31 -8.55
C ARG A 21 2.15 -7.98 -8.26
N ILE A 22 1.27 -8.52 -9.10
CA ILE A 22 -0.18 -8.51 -8.88
C ILE A 22 -0.67 -9.97 -8.88
N VAL A 23 -1.52 -10.34 -7.93
CA VAL A 23 -2.23 -11.63 -7.90
C VAL A 23 -3.69 -11.40 -7.51
N GLY A 24 -4.58 -11.43 -8.50
CA GLY A 24 -5.94 -10.92 -8.30
C GLY A 24 -5.87 -9.46 -7.84
N ASP A 25 -6.60 -9.15 -6.77
CA ASP A 25 -6.60 -7.80 -6.17
C ASP A 25 -5.39 -7.52 -5.26
N HIS A 26 -4.43 -8.45 -5.12
CA HIS A 26 -3.28 -8.24 -4.24
C HIS A 26 -2.10 -7.62 -5.00
N HIS A 27 -1.88 -6.35 -4.75
CA HIS A 27 -0.78 -5.58 -5.31
C HIS A 27 0.40 -5.57 -4.34
N ARG A 28 1.52 -6.17 -4.73
CA ARG A 28 2.75 -6.24 -3.94
C ARG A 28 3.68 -5.12 -4.36
N LEU A 29 4.08 -4.28 -3.40
CA LEU A 29 5.03 -3.20 -3.59
C LEU A 29 6.32 -3.42 -2.79
N THR A 30 7.43 -2.86 -3.28
CA THR A 30 8.72 -2.81 -2.59
C THR A 30 9.40 -1.47 -2.79
N ASN A 31 10.25 -1.06 -1.84
CA ASN A 31 11.12 0.10 -2.00
C ASN A 31 12.54 -0.25 -2.50
N GLY A 32 12.77 -1.51 -2.90
CA GLY A 32 14.09 -2.00 -3.32
C GLY A 32 15.13 -2.12 -2.18
N LYS A 33 14.76 -1.78 -0.94
CA LYS A 33 15.62 -1.83 0.26
C LYS A 33 15.19 -2.94 1.23
N GLY A 34 14.60 -4.02 0.69
CA GLY A 34 14.15 -5.18 1.48
C GLY A 34 12.83 -5.01 2.22
N LYS A 35 12.11 -3.88 2.06
CA LYS A 35 10.75 -3.72 2.58
C LYS A 35 9.72 -4.10 1.52
N PHE A 36 8.64 -4.71 1.97
CA PHE A 36 7.55 -5.14 1.11
C PHE A 36 6.20 -4.87 1.77
N VAL A 37 5.25 -4.42 0.97
CA VAL A 37 3.88 -4.11 1.40
C VAL A 37 2.93 -4.74 0.40
N THR A 38 1.78 -5.24 0.89
CA THR A 38 0.70 -5.70 0.01
C THR A 38 -0.52 -4.82 0.26
N VAL A 39 -1.06 -4.24 -0.81
CA VAL A 39 -2.30 -3.46 -0.78
C VAL A 39 -3.32 -4.22 -1.61
N ALA A 40 -4.44 -4.60 -0.98
CA ALA A 40 -5.50 -5.32 -1.66
C ALA A 40 -6.57 -4.34 -2.15
N TYR A 41 -6.85 -4.32 -3.47
CA TYR A 41 -7.87 -3.47 -4.07
C TYR A 41 -8.23 -3.88 -5.51
N SER A 42 -9.42 -3.51 -5.96
CA SER A 42 -9.84 -3.66 -7.36
C SER A 42 -9.86 -2.30 -8.08
N GLU A 43 -10.23 -1.23 -7.39
CA GLU A 43 -10.22 0.13 -7.90
C GLU A 43 -9.47 1.10 -6.98
N LEU A 44 -8.90 2.16 -7.56
CA LEU A 44 -8.17 3.19 -6.79
C LEU A 44 -9.05 3.97 -5.80
N LYS A 45 -10.37 3.95 -5.98
CA LYS A 45 -11.35 4.61 -5.10
C LYS A 45 -11.76 3.73 -3.92
N ASP A 46 -11.32 2.48 -3.88
CA ASP A 46 -11.68 1.56 -2.80
C ASP A 46 -11.15 2.07 -1.47
N ASN A 47 -11.92 1.82 -0.41
CA ASN A 47 -11.59 2.23 0.94
C ASN A 47 -10.68 1.20 1.62
N ILE A 48 -9.60 1.66 2.23
CA ILE A 48 -8.70 0.88 3.08
C ILE A 48 -9.17 1.04 4.54
N PRO A 49 -9.56 -0.05 5.22
CA PRO A 49 -9.90 0.01 6.65
C PRO A 49 -8.73 0.54 7.48
N LEU A 50 -9.01 1.30 8.54
CA LEU A 50 -7.99 1.93 9.38
C LEU A 50 -6.95 0.94 9.93
N GLY A 51 -7.37 -0.27 10.29
CA GLY A 51 -6.47 -1.33 10.74
C GLY A 51 -5.47 -1.76 9.66
N THR A 52 -5.95 -1.96 8.44
CA THR A 52 -5.14 -2.29 7.26
C THR A 52 -4.19 -1.15 6.92
N TYR A 53 -4.67 0.09 6.97
CA TYR A 53 -3.85 1.28 6.75
C TYR A 53 -2.67 1.34 7.74
N ASN A 54 -2.92 1.19 9.03
CA ASN A 54 -1.87 1.18 10.04
C ASN A 54 -0.89 0.01 9.87
N LEU A 55 -1.38 -1.16 9.47
CA LEU A 55 -0.52 -2.30 9.17
C LEU A 55 0.39 -2.03 7.97
N ILE A 56 -0.14 -1.40 6.91
CA ILE A 56 0.62 -0.97 5.74
C ILE A 56 1.73 0.00 6.15
N LEU A 57 1.42 1.04 6.94
CA LEU A 57 2.41 2.00 7.41
C LEU A 57 3.50 1.33 8.25
N LYS A 58 3.13 0.41 9.14
CA LYS A 58 4.08 -0.36 9.95
C LYS A 58 5.01 -1.22 9.10
N GLN A 59 4.48 -1.90 8.08
CA GLN A 59 5.27 -2.70 7.14
C GLN A 59 6.20 -1.83 6.28
N ALA A 60 5.73 -0.63 5.94
CA ALA A 60 6.48 0.37 5.20
C ALA A 60 7.50 1.14 6.05
N ASP A 61 7.51 0.95 7.38
CA ASP A 61 8.36 1.67 8.33
C ASP A 61 8.08 3.18 8.39
N LEU A 62 6.81 3.55 8.18
CA LEU A 62 6.33 4.94 8.16
C LEU A 62 5.62 5.33 9.47
N LYS A 63 5.31 4.34 10.33
CA LYS A 63 4.70 4.53 11.66
C LYS A 63 4.84 3.31 12.55
#